data_AF-A0A7C7GCJ8-F1
#
_entry.id   AF-A0A7C7GCJ8-F1
#
_cell.length_a   1.000
_cell.length_b   1.000
_cell.length_c   1.000
_cell.angle_alpha   90.00
_cell.angle_beta   90.00
_cell.angle_gamma   90.00
#
_symmetry.space_group_name_H-M   'P 1'
#
loop_
_entity.id
_entity.type
_entity.pdbx_description
1 polymer ?
#
loop_
_entity_poly.entity_id
_entity_poly.type
_entity_poly.pdbx_seq_one_letter_code
_entity_poly.pdbx_strand_id
1 'polypeptide(L)'
;MANGADKLAVDVETKLGSDGEKRARFREELAAAKRRVTVRENRAFWQLLSYGSLRVAILRRGQRLVDADAIGQADDVFFLEPEEIDQYLAHAHNSAKTLVEQRRQE
;
A
#
# COMPACT_ATOMS: atom_id res chain seq x y z
N MET A 1 -22.92 -13.14 8.84
CA MET A 1 -23.52 -11.87 9.33
C MET A 1 -23.63 -10.93 8.14
N ALA A 2 -24.82 -10.41 7.83
CA ALA A 2 -24.97 -9.46 6.72
C ALA A 2 -24.14 -8.20 6.99
N ASN A 3 -23.26 -7.84 6.05
CA ASN A 3 -22.39 -6.67 6.13
C ASN A 3 -23.25 -5.39 6.19
N GLY A 4 -22.77 -4.29 6.79
CA GLY A 4 -23.51 -3.03 6.88
C GLY A 4 -24.00 -2.50 5.52
N ALA A 5 -23.27 -2.80 4.44
CA ALA A 5 -23.68 -2.50 3.08
C ALA A 5 -24.98 -3.23 2.64
N ASP A 6 -25.20 -4.46 3.10
CA ASP A 6 -26.40 -5.22 2.77
C ASP A 6 -27.62 -4.69 3.54
N LYS A 7 -27.44 -4.22 4.78
CA LYS A 7 -28.50 -3.53 5.53
C LYS A 7 -28.93 -2.24 4.83
N LEU A 8 -27.98 -1.41 4.42
CA LEU A 8 -28.26 -0.17 3.69
C LEU A 8 -28.96 -0.42 2.35
N ALA A 9 -28.60 -1.49 1.64
CA ALA A 9 -29.27 -1.86 0.40
C ALA A 9 -30.76 -2.21 0.63
N VAL A 10 -31.06 -2.98 1.70
CA VAL A 10 -32.43 -3.31 2.10
C VAL A 10 -33.22 -2.06 2.51
N ASP A 11 -32.60 -1.14 3.24
CA ASP A 11 -33.24 0.12 3.65
C ASP A 11 -33.60 1.00 2.45
N VAL A 12 -32.70 1.09 1.46
CA VAL A 12 -32.97 1.85 0.23
C VAL A 12 -34.06 1.18 -0.61
N GLU A 13 -34.03 -0.15 -0.77
CA GLU A 13 -35.12 -0.85 -1.47
C GLU A 13 -36.47 -0.67 -0.78
N THR A 14 -36.49 -0.63 0.55
CA THR A 14 -37.71 -0.38 1.34
C THR A 14 -38.24 1.03 1.10
N LYS A 15 -37.36 2.04 1.04
CA LYS A 15 -37.72 3.43 0.73
C LYS A 15 -38.24 3.63 -0.69
N LEU A 16 -37.79 2.80 -1.65
CA LEU A 16 -38.30 2.81 -3.03
C LEU A 16 -39.71 2.21 -3.15
N GLY A 17 -40.21 1.54 -2.11
CA GLY A 17 -41.59 1.07 -2.02
C GLY A 17 -41.97 0.05 -3.10
N SER A 18 -43.12 0.26 -3.74
CA SER A 18 -43.68 -0.62 -4.79
C SER A 18 -43.29 -0.20 -6.22
N ASP A 19 -42.41 0.79 -6.39
CA ASP A 19 -41.94 1.23 -7.71
C ASP A 19 -40.97 0.20 -8.30
N GLY A 20 -41.52 -0.73 -9.10
CA GLY A 20 -40.78 -1.85 -9.67
C GLY A 20 -39.64 -1.43 -10.59
N GLU A 21 -39.81 -0.33 -11.32
CA GLU A 21 -38.79 0.18 -12.25
C GLU A 21 -37.61 0.79 -11.49
N LYS A 22 -37.87 1.64 -10.50
CA LYS A 22 -36.80 2.21 -9.66
C LYS A 22 -36.06 1.14 -8.88
N ARG A 23 -36.75 0.10 -8.39
CA ARG A 23 -36.12 -1.03 -7.71
C ARG A 23 -35.27 -1.88 -8.66
N ALA A 24 -35.72 -2.12 -9.89
CA ALA A 24 -34.93 -2.81 -10.89
C ALA A 24 -33.64 -2.04 -11.21
N ARG A 25 -33.76 -0.73 -11.48
CA ARG A 25 -32.61 0.15 -11.74
C ARG A 25 -31.66 0.22 -10.55
N PHE A 26 -32.17 0.35 -9.33
CA PHE A 26 -31.33 0.35 -8.12
C PHE A 26 -30.51 -0.94 -7.98
N ARG A 27 -31.13 -2.10 -8.22
CA ARG A 27 -30.44 -3.40 -8.13
C ARG A 27 -29.34 -3.55 -9.17
N GLU A 28 -29.58 -3.07 -10.39
CA GLU A 28 -28.59 -3.08 -11.46
C GLU A 28 -27.36 -2.22 -11.11
N GLU A 29 -27.59 -0.98 -10.69
CA GLU A 29 -26.53 -0.05 -10.29
C GLU A 29 -25.77 -0.54 -9.07
N LEU A 30 -26.47 -1.08 -8.06
CA LEU A 30 -25.86 -1.65 -6.86
C LEU A 30 -24.99 -2.86 -7.22
N ALA A 31 -25.43 -3.72 -8.14
CA ALA A 31 -24.65 -4.86 -8.60
C ALA A 31 -23.36 -4.42 -9.33
N ALA A 32 -23.45 -3.38 -10.16
CA ALA A 32 -22.28 -2.79 -10.82
C ALA A 32 -21.30 -2.18 -9.80
N ALA A 33 -21.81 -1.41 -8.83
CA ALA A 33 -21.01 -0.77 -7.79
C ALA A 33 -20.31 -1.79 -6.88
N LYS A 34 -21.02 -2.84 -6.43
CA LYS A 34 -20.46 -3.92 -5.58
C LYS A 34 -19.25 -4.57 -6.25
N ARG A 35 -19.32 -4.86 -7.55
CA ARG A 35 -18.19 -5.43 -8.30
C ARG A 35 -16.99 -4.48 -8.35
N ARG A 36 -17.24 -3.19 -8.63
CA ARG A 36 -16.17 -2.19 -8.73
C ARG A 36 -15.43 -1.98 -7.41
N VAL A 37 -16.15 -1.92 -6.29
CA VAL A 37 -15.56 -1.77 -4.95
C VAL A 37 -14.66 -2.96 -4.64
N THR A 38 -15.14 -4.19 -4.83
CA THR A 38 -14.34 -5.40 -4.59
C THR A 38 -13.05 -5.40 -5.39
N VAL A 39 -13.08 -5.04 -6.68
CA VAL A 39 -11.88 -4.98 -7.52
C VAL A 39 -10.90 -3.91 -7.01
N ARG A 40 -11.40 -2.72 -6.66
CA ARG A 40 -10.55 -1.61 -6.20
C ARG A 40 -9.89 -1.92 -4.86
N GLU A 41 -10.67 -2.37 -3.89
CA GLU A 41 -10.17 -2.67 -2.54
C GLU A 41 -9.25 -3.89 -2.55
N ASN A 42 -9.55 -4.93 -3.33
CA ASN A 42 -8.67 -6.09 -3.47
C ASN A 42 -7.34 -5.68 -4.11
N ARG A 43 -7.35 -4.83 -5.15
CA ARG A 43 -6.11 -4.29 -5.73
C ARG A 43 -5.29 -3.51 -4.69
N ALA A 44 -5.93 -2.63 -3.94
CA ALA A 44 -5.26 -1.84 -2.90
C ALA A 44 -4.64 -2.75 -1.82
N PHE A 45 -5.38 -3.77 -1.38
CA PHE A 45 -4.90 -4.78 -0.45
C PHE A 45 -3.64 -5.49 -0.97
N TRP A 46 -3.67 -6.03 -2.19
CA TRP A 46 -2.51 -6.73 -2.76
C TRP A 46 -1.32 -5.80 -3.00
N GLN A 47 -1.57 -4.54 -3.35
CA GLN A 47 -0.52 -3.54 -3.51
C GLN A 47 0.18 -3.25 -2.18
N LEU A 48 -0.59 -3.00 -1.12
CA LEU A 48 -0.05 -2.76 0.23
C LEU A 48 0.65 -4.00 0.79
N LEU A 49 0.07 -5.18 0.61
CA LEU A 49 0.67 -6.44 1.06
C LEU A 49 1.99 -6.71 0.34
N SER A 50 2.05 -6.48 -0.98
CA SER A 50 3.28 -6.67 -1.76
C SER A 50 4.39 -5.73 -1.31
N TYR A 51 4.09 -4.42 -1.15
CA TYR A 51 5.08 -3.46 -0.65
C TYR A 51 5.52 -3.76 0.79
N GLY A 52 4.57 -4.10 1.67
CA GLY A 52 4.88 -4.48 3.06
C GLY A 52 5.77 -5.72 3.14
N SER A 53 5.54 -6.70 2.27
CA SER A 53 6.38 -7.91 2.18
C SER A 53 7.81 -7.59 1.72
N LEU A 54 7.96 -6.61 0.81
CA LEU A 54 9.27 -6.19 0.30
C LEU A 54 10.12 -5.49 1.38
N ARG A 55 9.48 -4.85 2.38
CA ARG A 55 10.18 -4.16 3.48
C ARG A 55 11.24 -5.03 4.14
N VAL A 56 10.95 -6.31 4.36
CA VAL A 56 11.89 -7.24 4.98
C VAL A 56 13.16 -7.43 4.14
N ALA A 57 13.02 -7.52 2.82
CA ALA A 57 14.15 -7.67 1.91
C ALA A 57 15.00 -6.38 1.86
N ILE A 58 14.34 -5.22 1.85
CA ILE A 58 15.03 -3.92 1.85
C ILE A 58 15.78 -3.69 3.16
N LEU A 59 15.18 -4.00 4.31
CA LEU A 59 15.86 -3.90 5.61
C LEU A 59 17.08 -4.81 5.72
N ARG A 60 17.08 -5.99 5.08
CA ARG A 60 18.28 -6.84 5.01
C ARG A 60 19.40 -6.18 4.22
N ARG A 61 19.09 -5.44 3.15
CA ARG A 61 20.09 -4.62 2.45
C ARG A 61 20.58 -3.47 3.33
N GLY A 62 19.69 -2.82 4.06
CA GLY A 62 20.04 -1.79 5.06
C GLY A 62 20.98 -2.33 6.13
N GLN A 63 20.73 -3.53 6.67
CA GLN A 63 21.63 -4.14 7.63
C GLN A 63 23.04 -4.37 7.06
N ARG A 64 23.14 -4.84 5.82
CA ARG A 64 24.45 -4.99 5.15
C ARG A 64 25.19 -3.67 4.97
N LEU A 65 24.48 -2.56 4.76
CA LEU A 65 25.06 -1.22 4.70
C LEU A 65 25.53 -0.73 6.07
N VAL A 66 24.80 -1.04 7.15
CA VAL A 66 25.25 -0.79 8.53
C VAL A 66 26.52 -1.59 8.83
N ASP A 67 26.55 -2.87 8.46
CA ASP A 67 27.70 -3.74 8.67
C ASP A 67 28.95 -3.24 7.89
N ALA A 68 28.73 -2.53 6.78
CA ALA A 68 29.76 -1.85 5.99
C ALA A 68 30.10 -0.42 6.46
N ASP A 69 29.53 0.03 7.58
CA ASP A 69 29.61 1.39 8.15
C ASP A 69 29.14 2.52 7.19
N ALA A 70 28.35 2.18 6.17
CA ALA A 70 27.88 3.13 5.16
C ALA A 70 26.70 3.99 5.66
N ILE A 71 25.85 3.46 6.55
CA ILE A 71 24.68 4.15 7.15
C ILE A 71 24.63 3.92 8.67
N GLY A 72 23.80 4.68 9.40
CA GLY A 72 23.73 4.62 10.87
C GLY A 72 22.84 3.50 11.41
N GLN A 73 21.74 3.20 10.73
CA GLN A 73 20.79 2.14 11.09
C GLN A 73 20.13 1.55 9.83
N ALA A 74 19.58 0.35 9.92
CA ALA A 74 19.02 -0.35 8.76
C ALA A 74 17.86 0.41 8.08
N ASP A 75 17.06 1.16 8.86
CA ASP A 75 15.97 1.98 8.32
C ASP A 75 16.46 3.15 7.45
N ASP A 76 17.72 3.54 7.56
CA ASP A 76 18.28 4.63 6.74
C ASP A 76 18.33 4.27 5.25
N VAL A 77 18.21 2.98 4.92
CA VAL A 77 18.12 2.48 3.54
C VAL A 77 16.93 3.07 2.77
N PHE A 78 15.86 3.50 3.46
CA PHE A 78 14.69 4.11 2.80
C PHE A 78 14.94 5.54 2.32
N PHE A 79 16.07 6.14 2.68
CA PHE A 79 16.53 7.42 2.15
C PHE A 79 17.48 7.27 0.96
N LEU A 80 17.76 6.04 0.52
CA LEU A 80 18.65 5.75 -0.59
C LEU A 80 17.87 5.21 -1.79
N GLU A 81 18.27 5.63 -2.98
CA GLU A 81 17.80 5.06 -4.23
C GLU A 81 18.43 3.67 -4.46
N PRO A 82 17.78 2.78 -5.24
CA PRO A 82 18.30 1.43 -5.49
C PRO A 82 19.75 1.39 -6.00
N GLU A 83 20.12 2.32 -6.89
CA GLU A 83 21.46 2.43 -7.46
C GLU A 83 22.49 2.87 -6.41
N GLU A 84 22.10 3.76 -5.49
CA GLU A 84 22.96 4.21 -4.38
C GLU A 84 23.23 3.05 -3.42
N ILE A 85 22.20 2.25 -3.09
CA ILE A 85 22.35 1.03 -2.27
C ILE A 85 23.38 0.10 -2.89
N ASP A 86 23.29 -0.15 -4.20
CA ASP A 86 24.22 -1.05 -4.90
C ASP A 86 25.65 -0.46 -4.93
N GLN A 87 25.81 0.85 -5.13
CA GLN A 87 27.11 1.53 -5.09
C GLN A 87 27.79 1.42 -3.72
N TYR A 88 27.09 1.73 -2.63
CA TYR A 88 27.64 1.66 -1.28
C TYR A 88 27.93 0.23 -0.82
N LEU A 89 27.18 -0.76 -1.33
CA LEU A 89 27.49 -2.18 -1.10
C LEU A 89 28.70 -2.67 -1.92
N ALA A 90 28.95 -2.10 -3.10
CA ALA A 90 30.06 -2.48 -3.97
C ALA A 90 31.40 -1.83 -3.57
N HIS A 91 31.36 -0.62 -3.00
CA HIS A 91 32.55 0.15 -2.65
C HIS A 91 32.70 0.30 -1.13
N ALA A 92 33.51 -0.58 -0.54
CA ALA A 92 33.91 -0.44 0.86
C ALA A 92 34.55 0.94 1.10
N HIS A 93 34.19 1.58 2.21
CA HIS A 93 34.69 2.88 2.71
C HIS A 93 34.00 4.17 2.23
N ASN A 94 32.92 4.10 1.45
CA ASN A 94 32.08 5.27 1.18
C ASN A 94 30.91 5.35 2.18
N SER A 95 30.75 6.51 2.82
CA SER A 95 29.67 6.76 3.77
C SER A 95 28.51 7.52 3.10
N ALA A 96 27.29 7.02 3.31
CA ALA A 96 26.04 7.66 2.89
C ALA A 96 25.38 8.46 4.03
N LYS A 97 25.95 8.47 5.24
CA LYS A 97 25.33 9.05 6.45
C LYS A 97 24.94 10.52 6.26
N THR A 98 25.78 11.33 5.60
CA THR A 98 25.46 12.74 5.32
C THR A 98 24.29 12.90 4.35
N LEU A 99 24.24 12.06 3.30
CA LEU A 99 23.15 12.08 2.32
C LEU A 99 21.82 11.66 2.97
N VAL A 100 21.85 10.61 3.79
CA VAL A 100 20.69 10.16 4.57
C VAL A 100 20.18 11.27 5.47
N GLU A 101 21.08 11.95 6.21
CA GLU A 101 20.65 13.03 7.11
C GLU A 101 20.06 14.22 6.36
N GLN A 102 20.62 14.57 5.20
CA GLN A 102 20.05 15.61 4.34
C GLN A 102 18.61 15.26 3.92
N ARG A 103 18.39 14.06 3.39
CA ARG A 103 17.06 13.62 2.91
C ARG A 103 16.04 13.37 4.01
N ARG A 104 16.49 13.11 5.25
CA ARG A 104 15.60 12.98 6.41
C ARG A 104 14.89 14.29 6.75
N GLN A 105 15.49 15.43 6.41
CA GLN A 105 14.98 16.75 6.72
C GLN A 105 14.09 17.34 5.60
N GLU A 106 13.97 16.66 4.46
CA GLU A 106 13.10 17.01 3.32
C GLU A 106 11.65 16.54 3.55
#